data_AF-A0A8J4T0Z7-F1
#
_entry.id   AF-A0A8J4T0Z7-F1
#
_cell.length_a   1.000
_cell.length_b   1.000
_cell.length_c   1.000
_cell.angle_alpha   90.00
_cell.angle_beta   90.00
_cell.angle_gamma   90.00
#
_symmetry.space_group_name_H-M   'P 1'
#
loop_
_entity.id
_entity.type
_entity.pdbx_description
1 polymer ?
#
loop_
_entity_poly.entity_id
_entity_poly.type
_entity_poly.pdbx_seq_one_letter_code
_entity_poly.pdbx_strand_id
1 'polypeptide(L)'
;MVKMTTTKPSIPLRAPYEDSGISVWRTIYVANEWNEIQTHRKTQSPITYGAVLLFMQVIGFEKMASSDPYSAMTSSSLEYQSEESRIFRIALILSIVLITGILQWFLLIVVWERCFEDKLRSFADLCSITNVSVFVLAQANFGYYIHGHCPTGRSDVDMGGLELMLATERSGNAPRRGIMADSDRHTYRMALPAALRKAFDRLHAPLLDVSTSGPSRGQLDSVHYTTLNDVYQTLNRFLMRFISRDNNEGLRFKIVRKRALEDLLDGEFDDTTLEGLFYIDNGNSFGDVLFYGNEIQLFIFDALLFCLVDLLSQNLILDLAVTLIVGKLISILRGDLGRRNVVKKAVIHERFLL
;
A
#
# COMPACT_ATOMS: atom_id res chain seq x y z
N MET A 1 21.20 -64.15 30.84
CA MET A 1 20.73 -63.29 29.73
C MET A 1 20.12 -62.02 30.34
N VAL A 2 20.96 -61.02 30.61
CA VAL A 2 20.57 -59.77 31.30
C VAL A 2 20.11 -58.77 30.23
N LYS A 3 18.84 -58.39 30.27
CA LYS A 3 18.24 -57.44 29.32
C LYS A 3 18.52 -56.03 29.83
N MET A 4 19.60 -55.41 29.35
CA MET A 4 19.84 -53.97 29.55
C MET A 4 18.77 -53.18 28.81
N THR A 5 17.83 -52.59 29.55
CA THR A 5 16.93 -51.56 29.04
C THR A 5 17.67 -50.23 29.00
N THR A 6 18.15 -49.86 27.83
CA THR A 6 18.65 -48.52 27.55
C THR A 6 17.48 -47.53 27.59
N THR A 7 17.39 -46.75 28.66
CA THR A 7 16.54 -45.56 28.72
C THR A 7 17.14 -44.50 27.81
N LYS A 8 16.45 -44.18 26.70
CA LYS A 8 16.78 -42.99 25.90
C LYS A 8 16.61 -41.75 26.79
N PRO A 9 17.56 -40.80 26.82
CA PRO A 9 17.34 -39.54 27.51
C PRO A 9 16.20 -38.80 26.80
N SER A 10 15.14 -38.50 27.54
CA SER A 10 14.08 -37.60 27.11
C SER A 10 14.70 -36.23 26.84
N ILE A 11 14.65 -35.79 25.58
CA ILE A 11 14.94 -34.42 25.19
C ILE A 11 14.04 -33.52 26.06
N PRO A 12 14.57 -32.51 26.77
CA PRO A 12 13.73 -31.63 27.56
C PRO A 12 12.71 -30.98 26.64
N LEU A 13 11.42 -31.18 26.94
CA LEU A 13 10.32 -30.48 26.32
C LEU A 13 10.62 -28.98 26.43
N ARG A 14 10.69 -28.33 25.26
CA ARG A 14 10.80 -26.88 25.11
C ARG A 14 9.84 -26.18 26.08
N ALA A 15 10.25 -25.00 26.56
CA ALA A 15 9.41 -24.13 27.37
C ALA A 15 7.98 -24.08 26.79
N PRO A 16 6.95 -24.22 27.64
CA PRO A 16 5.57 -24.24 27.17
C PRO A 16 5.29 -22.96 26.38
N TYR A 17 4.69 -23.12 25.20
CA TYR A 17 4.16 -21.99 24.43
C TYR A 17 3.09 -21.30 25.28
N GLU A 18 3.37 -20.07 25.72
CA GLU A 18 2.36 -19.24 26.38
C GLU A 18 1.43 -18.66 25.32
N ASP A 19 0.19 -19.15 25.31
CA ASP A 19 -0.84 -18.62 24.44
C ASP A 19 -1.31 -17.25 24.97
N SER A 20 -1.11 -16.21 24.16
CA SER A 20 -1.57 -14.86 24.48
C SER A 20 -3.09 -14.72 24.36
N GLY A 21 -3.80 -15.73 23.84
CA GLY A 21 -5.23 -15.69 23.57
C GLY A 21 -5.61 -14.78 22.41
N ILE A 22 -4.62 -14.21 21.70
CA ILE A 22 -4.81 -13.33 20.54
C ILE A 22 -4.60 -14.16 19.28
N SER A 23 -5.62 -14.22 18.43
CA SER A 23 -5.55 -14.94 17.16
C SER A 23 -4.55 -14.29 16.21
N VAL A 24 -3.55 -15.07 15.77
CA VAL A 24 -2.57 -14.67 14.73
C VAL A 24 -3.26 -14.38 13.39
N TRP A 25 -4.45 -14.95 13.17
CA TRP A 25 -5.22 -14.75 11.93
C TRP A 25 -5.59 -13.29 11.69
N ARG A 26 -5.75 -12.48 12.75
CA ARG A 26 -5.99 -11.04 12.61
C ARG A 26 -4.86 -10.36 11.83
N THR A 27 -3.61 -10.65 12.20
CA THR A 27 -2.43 -10.08 11.55
C THR A 27 -2.23 -10.65 10.15
N ILE A 28 -2.47 -11.95 9.95
CA ILE A 28 -2.39 -12.57 8.61
C ILE A 28 -3.41 -11.93 7.67
N TYR A 29 -4.64 -11.72 8.14
CA TYR A 29 -5.69 -11.16 7.30
C TYR A 29 -5.38 -9.71 6.90
N VAL A 30 -4.96 -8.87 7.86
CA VAL A 30 -4.51 -7.50 7.55
C VAL A 30 -3.30 -7.50 6.61
N ALA A 31 -2.36 -8.42 6.76
CA ALA A 31 -1.20 -8.51 5.87
C ALA A 31 -1.57 -8.92 4.44
N ASN A 32 -2.56 -9.81 4.27
CA ASN A 32 -3.08 -10.19 2.96
C ASN A 32 -3.75 -9.02 2.26
N GLU A 33 -4.64 -8.34 2.96
CA GLU A 33 -5.36 -7.18 2.42
C GLU A 33 -4.37 -6.04 2.08
N TRP A 34 -3.35 -5.84 2.93
CA TRP A 34 -2.26 -4.93 2.61
C TRP A 34 -1.48 -5.35 1.35
N ASN A 35 -1.26 -6.64 1.13
CA ASN A 35 -0.58 -7.15 -0.07
C ASN A 35 -1.40 -6.94 -1.35
N GLU A 36 -2.72 -7.13 -1.26
CA GLU A 36 -3.66 -6.94 -2.38
C GLU A 36 -3.71 -5.48 -2.83
N ILE A 37 -3.78 -4.52 -1.89
CA ILE A 37 -3.91 -3.10 -2.24
C ILE A 37 -2.63 -2.46 -2.78
N GLN A 38 -1.45 -3.10 -2.67
CA GLN A 38 -0.17 -2.46 -3.02
C GLN A 38 -0.08 -2.06 -4.48
N THR A 39 -0.59 -2.91 -5.36
CA THR A 39 -0.56 -2.73 -6.81
C THR A 39 -1.91 -2.31 -7.37
N HIS A 40 -2.88 -2.00 -6.51
CA HIS A 40 -4.20 -1.55 -6.94
C HIS A 40 -4.07 -0.15 -7.56
N ARG A 41 -4.42 -0.06 -8.85
CA ARG A 41 -4.47 1.19 -9.61
C ARG A 41 -5.90 1.67 -9.72
N LYS A 42 -6.09 2.99 -9.78
CA LYS A 42 -7.42 3.55 -10.07
C LYS A 42 -7.74 3.37 -11.54
N THR A 43 -6.83 3.79 -12.42
CA THR A 43 -7.05 3.73 -13.87
C THR A 43 -6.68 2.37 -14.44
N GLN A 44 -7.27 2.03 -15.59
CA GLN A 44 -6.98 0.80 -16.30
C GLN A 44 -6.24 1.11 -17.60
N SER A 45 -4.92 0.90 -17.62
CA SER A 45 -4.07 1.15 -18.80
C SER A 45 -4.58 0.49 -20.09
N PRO A 46 -5.12 -0.76 -20.09
CA PRO A 46 -5.67 -1.37 -21.31
C PRO A 46 -6.81 -0.57 -21.94
N ILE A 47 -7.69 0.02 -21.12
CA ILE A 47 -8.81 0.83 -21.62
C ILE A 47 -8.28 2.13 -22.22
N THR A 48 -7.32 2.78 -21.56
CA THR A 48 -6.74 4.06 -22.00
C THR A 48 -6.06 3.91 -23.36
N TYR A 49 -5.13 2.96 -23.49
CA TYR A 49 -4.38 2.77 -24.74
C TYR A 49 -5.18 2.01 -25.81
N GLY A 50 -6.15 1.19 -25.41
CA GLY A 50 -7.13 0.63 -26.34
C GLY A 50 -7.98 1.73 -26.98
N ALA A 51 -8.35 2.77 -26.23
CA ALA A 51 -9.05 3.93 -26.77
C ALA A 51 -8.15 4.74 -27.73
N VAL A 52 -6.86 4.92 -27.43
CA VAL A 52 -5.90 5.53 -28.36
C VAL A 52 -5.89 4.78 -29.70
N LEU A 53 -5.79 3.45 -29.66
CA LEU A 53 -5.80 2.64 -30.88
C LEU A 53 -7.13 2.77 -31.64
N LEU A 54 -8.27 2.78 -30.93
CA LEU A 54 -9.59 2.99 -31.53
C LEU A 54 -9.68 4.35 -32.25
N PHE A 55 -9.31 5.44 -31.59
CA PHE A 55 -9.42 6.79 -32.17
C PHE A 55 -8.40 7.03 -33.29
N MET A 56 -7.15 6.61 -33.09
CA MET A 56 -6.09 6.82 -34.09
C MET A 56 -6.30 5.92 -35.31
N GLN A 57 -6.46 4.61 -35.12
CA GLN A 57 -6.43 3.63 -36.20
C GLN A 57 -7.82 3.31 -36.79
N VAL A 58 -8.85 3.15 -35.94
CA VAL A 58 -10.19 2.74 -36.41
C VAL A 58 -10.99 3.93 -36.92
N ILE A 59 -11.00 5.03 -36.16
CA ILE A 59 -11.70 6.26 -36.58
C ILE A 59 -10.85 7.06 -37.59
N GLY A 60 -9.53 6.90 -37.56
CA GLY A 60 -8.61 7.50 -38.53
C GLY A 60 -8.12 8.89 -38.15
N PHE A 61 -8.08 9.23 -36.85
CA PHE A 61 -7.53 10.52 -36.39
C PHE A 61 -6.05 10.70 -36.73
N GLU A 62 -5.33 9.62 -37.02
CA GLU A 62 -3.96 9.65 -37.56
C GLU A 62 -3.84 10.62 -38.75
N LYS A 63 -4.86 10.69 -39.62
CA LYS A 63 -4.88 11.59 -40.77
C LYS A 63 -4.99 13.07 -40.43
N MET A 64 -5.43 13.42 -39.21
CA MET A 64 -5.43 14.80 -38.73
C MET A 64 -4.03 15.26 -38.31
N ALA A 65 -3.06 14.35 -38.20
CA ALA A 65 -1.65 14.67 -37.98
C ALA A 65 -0.87 14.95 -39.27
N SER A 66 -1.54 14.94 -40.44
CA SER A 66 -0.93 15.30 -41.71
C SER A 66 -0.48 16.76 -41.71
N SER A 67 0.55 17.05 -42.51
CA SER A 67 1.06 18.43 -42.66
C SER A 67 0.22 19.26 -43.64
N ASP A 68 -0.92 18.72 -44.11
CA ASP A 68 -1.78 19.37 -45.07
C ASP A 68 -2.72 20.41 -44.42
N PRO A 69 -3.03 21.50 -45.14
CA PRO A 69 -3.97 22.51 -44.64
C PRO A 69 -5.43 22.02 -44.61
N TYR A 70 -5.75 20.90 -45.30
CA TYR A 70 -7.08 20.31 -45.33
C TYR A 70 -7.08 18.98 -44.56
N SER A 71 -7.76 18.95 -43.41
CA SER A 71 -7.99 17.71 -42.66
C SER A 71 -9.30 17.06 -43.08
N ALA A 72 -9.22 15.86 -43.66
CA ALA A 72 -10.38 15.00 -43.93
C ALA A 72 -10.20 13.63 -43.23
N MET A 73 -11.24 13.12 -42.56
CA MET A 73 -11.20 11.79 -41.91
C MET A 73 -11.20 10.66 -42.93
N THR A 74 -11.82 10.88 -44.08
CA THR A 74 -11.87 9.96 -45.22
C THR A 74 -11.14 10.59 -46.39
N SER A 75 -10.11 9.88 -46.87
CA SER A 75 -9.29 10.29 -48.02
C SER A 75 -9.38 9.18 -49.05
N SER A 76 -9.59 9.54 -50.31
CA SER A 76 -9.56 8.55 -51.40
C SER A 76 -8.11 8.08 -51.62
N SER A 77 -7.89 6.82 -52.01
CA SER A 77 -6.53 6.28 -52.26
C SER A 77 -5.82 6.91 -53.48
N LEU A 78 -6.50 7.82 -54.17
CA LEU A 78 -6.04 8.53 -55.36
C LEU A 78 -5.63 9.98 -55.04
N GLU A 79 -5.91 10.48 -53.84
CA GLU A 79 -5.48 11.81 -53.39
C GLU A 79 -4.05 11.78 -52.84
N TYR A 80 -3.34 12.88 -53.10
CA TYR A 80 -2.03 13.13 -52.51
C TYR A 80 -2.14 13.12 -50.98
N GLN A 81 -1.27 12.36 -50.32
CA GLN A 81 -1.14 12.32 -48.87
C GLN A 81 0.21 12.92 -48.50
N SER A 82 0.21 14.04 -47.76
CA SER A 82 1.45 14.59 -47.20
C SER A 82 2.03 13.70 -46.10
N GLU A 83 3.32 13.87 -45.84
CA GLU A 83 3.98 13.21 -44.71
C GLU A 83 3.37 13.66 -43.38
N GLU A 84 3.13 12.68 -42.50
CA GLU A 84 2.67 12.91 -41.14
C GLU A 84 3.71 13.66 -40.32
N SER A 85 3.27 14.71 -39.65
CA SER A 85 4.11 15.41 -38.69
C SER A 85 4.15 14.63 -37.38
N ARG A 86 5.35 14.17 -37.01
CA ARG A 86 5.59 13.42 -35.77
C ARG A 86 5.15 14.18 -34.51
N ILE A 87 5.30 15.50 -34.52
CA ILE A 87 4.94 16.36 -33.38
C ILE A 87 3.41 16.40 -33.22
N PHE A 88 2.68 16.58 -34.33
CA PHE A 88 1.22 16.60 -34.29
C PHE A 88 0.64 15.23 -33.92
N ARG A 89 1.24 14.14 -34.41
CA ARG A 89 0.87 12.76 -34.02
C ARG A 89 0.98 12.54 -32.52
N ILE A 90 2.12 12.88 -31.92
CA ILE A 90 2.32 12.77 -30.46
C ILE A 90 1.35 13.66 -29.69
N ALA A 91 1.12 14.90 -30.15
CA ALA A 91 0.17 15.80 -29.53
C ALA A 91 -1.26 15.23 -29.55
N LEU A 92 -1.65 14.59 -30.65
CA LEU A 92 -2.95 13.94 -30.80
C LEU A 92 -3.06 12.74 -29.85
N ILE A 93 -2.05 11.87 -29.81
CA ILE A 93 -1.99 10.73 -28.87
C ILE A 93 -2.13 11.23 -27.42
N LEU A 94 -1.34 12.22 -27.00
CA LEU A 94 -1.40 12.79 -25.66
C LEU A 94 -2.76 13.41 -25.35
N SER A 95 -3.40 14.05 -26.34
CA SER A 95 -4.74 14.62 -26.15
C SER A 95 -5.79 13.54 -25.91
N ILE A 96 -5.75 12.42 -26.64
CA ILE A 96 -6.66 11.29 -26.43
C ILE A 96 -6.39 10.63 -25.07
N VAL A 97 -5.12 10.40 -24.73
CA VAL A 97 -4.73 9.87 -23.42
C VAL A 97 -5.24 10.77 -22.30
N LEU A 98 -5.07 12.09 -22.42
CA LEU A 98 -5.55 13.04 -21.41
C LEU A 98 -7.08 13.00 -21.28
N ILE A 99 -7.82 13.04 -22.38
CA ILE A 99 -9.29 13.01 -22.38
C ILE A 99 -9.81 11.70 -21.77
N THR A 100 -9.25 10.57 -22.20
CA THR A 100 -9.64 9.25 -21.69
C THR A 100 -9.26 9.07 -20.22
N GLY A 101 -8.11 9.59 -19.80
CA GLY A 101 -7.67 9.63 -18.41
C GLY A 101 -8.59 10.46 -17.53
N ILE A 102 -8.97 11.67 -17.95
CA ILE A 102 -9.94 12.52 -17.24
C ILE A 102 -11.29 11.82 -17.13
N LEU A 103 -11.76 11.19 -18.21
CA LEU A 103 -13.03 10.46 -18.22
C LEU A 103 -12.99 9.26 -17.26
N GLN A 104 -11.92 8.46 -17.29
CA GLN A 104 -11.75 7.35 -16.36
C GLN A 104 -11.68 7.84 -14.92
N TRP A 105 -10.86 8.86 -14.63
CA TRP A 105 -10.73 9.45 -13.30
C TRP A 105 -12.08 9.94 -12.78
N PHE A 106 -12.86 10.64 -13.61
CA PHE A 106 -14.19 11.12 -13.25
C PHE A 106 -15.13 9.96 -12.93
N LEU A 107 -15.22 8.95 -13.82
CA LEU A 107 -16.11 7.80 -13.59
C LEU A 107 -15.71 7.01 -12.35
N LEU A 108 -14.41 6.76 -12.16
CA LEU A 108 -13.93 5.93 -11.06
C LEU A 108 -14.02 6.63 -9.71
N ILE A 109 -13.69 7.92 -9.61
CA ILE A 109 -13.74 8.60 -8.32
C ILE A 109 -15.15 9.10 -8.00
N VAL A 110 -15.83 9.73 -8.96
CA VAL A 110 -17.13 10.37 -8.69
C VAL A 110 -18.24 9.33 -8.63
N VAL A 111 -18.19 8.30 -9.47
CA VAL A 111 -19.24 7.27 -9.53
C VAL A 111 -18.84 6.03 -8.76
N TRP A 112 -17.64 5.48 -8.98
CA TRP A 112 -17.29 4.19 -8.36
C TRP A 112 -16.93 4.32 -6.87
N GLU A 113 -15.93 5.11 -6.50
CA GLU A 113 -15.49 5.25 -5.09
C GLU A 113 -16.58 5.82 -4.21
N ARG A 114 -17.43 6.72 -4.73
CA ARG A 114 -18.53 7.32 -3.97
C ARG A 114 -19.72 6.38 -3.77
N CYS A 115 -20.03 5.51 -4.74
CA CYS A 115 -21.22 4.66 -4.69
C CYS A 115 -20.93 3.24 -4.20
N PHE A 116 -19.71 2.73 -4.36
CA PHE A 116 -19.38 1.33 -4.09
C PHE A 116 -18.35 1.18 -2.97
N GLU A 117 -17.09 1.51 -3.22
CA GLU A 117 -16.01 1.17 -2.28
C GLU A 117 -14.78 2.07 -2.42
N ASP A 118 -14.30 2.61 -1.31
CA ASP A 118 -12.97 3.21 -1.18
C ASP A 118 -12.03 2.19 -0.52
N LYS A 119 -11.11 1.63 -1.30
CA LYS A 119 -10.22 0.54 -0.86
C LYS A 119 -9.32 0.93 0.31
N LEU A 120 -8.87 2.18 0.39
CA LEU A 120 -8.02 2.62 1.50
C LEU A 120 -8.81 2.72 2.81
N ARG A 121 -10.03 3.27 2.75
CA ARG A 121 -10.91 3.33 3.93
C ARG A 121 -11.36 1.95 4.37
N SER A 122 -11.71 1.07 3.43
CA SER A 122 -12.03 -0.33 3.70
C SER A 122 -10.89 -1.04 4.45
N PHE A 123 -9.64 -0.81 4.02
CA PHE A 123 -8.46 -1.34 4.71
C PHE A 123 -8.29 -0.76 6.13
N ALA A 124 -8.47 0.54 6.32
CA ALA A 124 -8.36 1.17 7.63
C ALA A 124 -9.48 0.69 8.60
N ASP A 125 -10.70 0.54 8.08
CA ASP A 125 -11.83 -0.05 8.81
C ASP A 125 -11.56 -1.50 9.20
N LEU A 126 -10.98 -2.29 8.30
CA LEU A 126 -10.57 -3.65 8.60
C LEU A 126 -9.56 -3.71 9.77
N CYS A 127 -8.59 -2.79 9.80
CA CYS A 127 -7.63 -2.69 10.90
C CYS A 127 -8.34 -2.45 12.24
N SER A 128 -9.40 -1.63 12.26
CA SER A 128 -10.20 -1.38 13.46
C SER A 128 -11.01 -2.60 13.89
N ILE A 129 -11.64 -3.32 12.93
CA ILE A 129 -12.45 -4.51 13.23
C ILE A 129 -11.56 -5.65 13.75
N THR A 130 -10.37 -5.83 13.18
CA THR A 130 -9.42 -6.88 13.59
C THR A 130 -8.62 -6.53 14.85
N ASN A 131 -8.70 -5.28 15.32
CA ASN A 131 -7.91 -4.75 16.44
C ASN A 131 -6.39 -4.83 16.19
N VAL A 132 -5.94 -4.52 14.96
CA VAL A 132 -4.54 -4.53 14.55
C VAL A 132 -4.15 -3.14 14.05
N SER A 133 -3.21 -2.49 14.73
CA SER A 133 -2.65 -1.21 14.26
C SER A 133 -1.50 -1.42 13.29
N VAL A 134 -1.45 -0.60 12.25
CA VAL A 134 -0.42 -0.69 11.20
C VAL A 134 0.49 0.52 11.27
N PHE A 135 1.80 0.27 11.37
CA PHE A 135 2.84 1.29 11.45
C PHE A 135 3.71 1.24 10.19
N VAL A 136 3.59 2.25 9.33
CA VAL A 136 4.22 2.29 8.01
C VAL A 136 5.30 3.36 7.98
N LEU A 137 6.57 2.97 7.84
CA LEU A 137 7.67 3.92 7.64
C LEU A 137 7.93 4.09 6.14
N ALA A 138 7.63 5.28 5.61
CA ALA A 138 7.94 5.65 4.23
C ALA A 138 9.39 6.14 4.10
N GLN A 139 9.87 6.86 5.12
CA GLN A 139 11.25 7.34 5.23
C GLN A 139 11.80 7.03 6.63
N ALA A 140 12.99 7.56 6.96
CA ALA A 140 13.65 7.32 8.25
C ALA A 140 12.77 7.78 9.43
N ASN A 141 12.30 9.02 9.36
CA ASN A 141 11.55 9.70 10.42
C ASN A 141 10.13 10.07 9.98
N PHE A 142 9.68 9.63 8.81
CA PHE A 142 8.38 9.97 8.27
C PHE A 142 7.61 8.72 7.84
N GLY A 143 6.30 8.73 8.05
CA GLY A 143 5.45 7.63 7.64
C GLY A 143 3.98 7.84 7.98
N TYR A 144 3.26 6.73 8.08
CA TYR A 144 1.83 6.69 8.32
C TYR A 144 1.50 5.70 9.43
N TYR A 145 0.49 6.02 10.23
CA TYR A 145 -0.01 5.18 11.29
C TYR A 145 -1.52 5.00 11.14
N ILE A 146 -1.96 3.74 11.15
CA ILE A 146 -3.36 3.36 11.14
C ILE A 146 -3.66 2.75 12.50
N HIS A 147 -4.53 3.41 13.24
CA HIS A 147 -4.95 2.98 14.56
C HIS A 147 -6.08 1.97 14.45
N GLY A 148 -5.73 0.68 14.51
CA GLY A 148 -6.70 -0.40 14.52
C GLY A 148 -7.12 -0.74 15.93
N HIS A 149 -7.80 0.18 16.62
CA HIS A 149 -8.45 -0.13 17.90
C HIS A 149 -9.91 -0.46 17.65
N CYS A 150 -10.33 -1.67 18.04
CA CYS A 150 -11.73 -2.05 17.96
C CYS A 150 -12.51 -1.32 19.06
N PRO A 151 -13.58 -0.56 18.75
CA PRO A 151 -14.37 0.17 19.74
C PRO A 151 -14.88 -0.70 20.91
N THR A 152 -15.23 -1.95 20.63
CA THR A 152 -15.73 -2.90 21.63
C THR A 152 -14.62 -3.73 22.29
N GLY A 153 -13.38 -3.55 21.86
CA GLY A 153 -12.19 -4.25 22.38
C GLY A 153 -12.10 -5.74 22.03
N ARG A 154 -13.02 -6.27 21.21
CA ARG A 154 -13.08 -7.69 20.82
C ARG A 154 -13.12 -7.81 19.29
N SER A 155 -12.32 -8.70 18.72
CA SER A 155 -12.20 -8.84 17.26
C SER A 155 -12.27 -10.27 16.70
N ASP A 156 -12.45 -11.28 17.57
CA ASP A 156 -12.71 -12.68 17.17
C ASP A 156 -14.07 -13.12 17.72
N VAL A 157 -15.15 -12.58 17.16
CA VAL A 157 -16.53 -12.89 17.56
C VAL A 157 -17.25 -13.68 16.47
N ASP A 158 -18.27 -14.42 16.86
CA ASP A 158 -19.20 -15.05 15.93
C ASP A 158 -20.03 -13.98 15.18
N MET A 159 -20.78 -14.40 14.16
CA MET A 159 -21.60 -13.49 13.36
C MET A 159 -22.59 -12.70 14.24
N GLY A 160 -23.16 -13.35 15.27
CA GLY A 160 -24.06 -12.68 16.22
C GLY A 160 -23.36 -11.61 17.05
N GLY A 161 -22.16 -11.90 17.55
CA GLY A 161 -21.33 -10.91 18.24
C GLY A 161 -20.94 -9.74 17.34
N LEU A 162 -20.62 -9.99 16.07
CA LEU A 162 -20.27 -8.94 15.11
C LEU A 162 -21.47 -8.01 14.84
N GLU A 163 -22.67 -8.56 14.66
CA GLU A 163 -23.88 -7.77 14.47
C GLU A 163 -24.18 -6.88 15.69
N LEU A 164 -24.00 -7.42 16.90
CA LEU A 164 -24.17 -6.66 18.14
C LEU A 164 -23.15 -5.52 18.24
N MET A 165 -21.89 -5.75 17.84
CA MET A 165 -20.86 -4.71 17.82
C MET A 165 -21.22 -3.58 16.85
N LEU A 166 -21.67 -3.93 15.64
CA LEU A 166 -22.11 -2.96 14.63
C LEU A 166 -23.36 -2.20 15.08
N ALA A 167 -24.30 -2.84 15.76
CA ALA A 167 -25.48 -2.18 16.33
C ALA A 167 -25.11 -1.20 17.45
N THR A 168 -24.12 -1.56 18.29
CA THR A 168 -23.60 -0.69 19.36
C THR A 168 -22.88 0.52 18.79
N GLU A 169 -22.13 0.34 17.71
CA GLU A 169 -21.47 1.43 16.99
C GLU A 169 -22.48 2.36 16.30
N ARG A 170 -23.47 1.81 15.59
CA ARG A 170 -24.53 2.60 14.93
C ARG A 170 -25.37 3.42 15.91
N SER A 171 -25.58 2.90 17.12
CA SER A 171 -26.29 3.63 18.18
C SER A 171 -25.43 4.72 18.85
N GLY A 172 -24.15 4.83 18.49
CA GLY A 172 -23.23 5.83 19.03
C GLY A 172 -22.78 5.54 20.47
N ASN A 173 -23.06 4.34 20.98
CA ASN A 173 -22.71 3.91 22.34
C ASN A 173 -21.29 3.33 22.43
N ALA A 174 -20.67 3.04 21.29
CA ALA A 174 -19.30 2.55 21.23
C ALA A 174 -18.28 3.71 21.37
N PRO A 175 -17.11 3.45 21.98
CA PRO A 175 -15.97 4.36 21.93
C PRO A 175 -15.59 4.75 20.50
N ARG A 176 -15.03 5.96 20.34
CA ARG A 176 -14.57 6.45 19.03
C ARG A 176 -13.30 5.70 18.59
N ARG A 177 -13.10 5.56 17.28
CA ARG A 177 -12.02 4.74 16.69
C ARG A 177 -10.63 5.37 16.73
N GLY A 178 -10.54 6.69 16.87
CA GLY A 178 -9.27 7.43 16.84
C GLY A 178 -8.46 7.31 18.13
N ILE A 179 -7.20 7.72 18.08
CA ILE A 179 -6.30 7.81 19.25
C ILE A 179 -6.85 8.81 20.28
N MET A 180 -7.51 9.87 19.80
CA MET A 180 -8.23 10.81 20.67
C MET A 180 -9.64 10.30 20.93
N ALA A 181 -10.07 10.34 22.19
CA ALA A 181 -11.38 9.83 22.60
C ALA A 181 -12.58 10.51 21.93
N ASP A 182 -12.37 11.69 21.32
CA ASP A 182 -13.39 12.50 20.64
C ASP A 182 -13.39 12.33 19.11
N SER A 183 -12.48 11.54 18.52
CA SER A 183 -12.30 11.46 17.07
C SER A 183 -12.59 10.08 16.50
N ASP A 184 -13.39 10.01 15.44
CA ASP A 184 -13.57 8.80 14.63
C ASP A 184 -12.41 8.55 13.66
N ARG A 185 -11.51 9.53 13.48
CA ARG A 185 -10.42 9.42 12.50
C ARG A 185 -9.28 8.62 13.10
N HIS A 186 -8.98 7.50 12.46
CA HIS A 186 -7.97 6.54 12.92
C HIS A 186 -6.73 6.45 12.00
N THR A 187 -6.61 7.27 10.96
CA THR A 187 -5.38 7.37 10.17
C THR A 187 -4.62 8.65 10.48
N TYR A 188 -3.29 8.53 10.52
CA TYR A 188 -2.38 9.62 10.86
C TYR A 188 -1.17 9.59 9.96
N ARG A 189 -0.71 10.77 9.56
CA ARG A 189 0.64 10.96 9.00
C ARG A 189 1.57 11.30 10.17
N MET A 190 2.70 10.63 10.26
CA MET A 190 3.60 10.75 11.40
C MET A 190 4.95 11.30 10.98
N ALA A 191 5.41 12.28 11.76
CA ALA A 191 6.78 12.76 11.74
C ALA A 191 7.40 12.44 13.10
N LEU A 192 8.46 11.64 13.11
CA LEU A 192 8.97 10.94 14.28
C LEU A 192 10.33 11.50 14.70
N PRO A 193 10.63 11.57 16.01
CA PRO A 193 11.92 12.01 16.47
C PRO A 193 13.01 11.00 16.11
N ALA A 194 14.20 11.50 15.76
CA ALA A 194 15.34 10.66 15.38
C ALA A 194 15.74 9.65 16.49
N ALA A 195 15.47 9.98 17.75
CA ALA A 195 15.68 9.09 18.88
C ALA A 195 14.77 7.85 18.84
N LEU A 196 13.49 8.00 18.45
CA LEU A 196 12.58 6.88 18.25
C LEU A 196 13.09 5.97 17.13
N ARG A 197 13.54 6.57 16.03
CA ARG A 197 14.08 5.83 14.89
C ARG A 197 15.31 5.02 15.27
N LYS A 198 16.27 5.61 15.98
CA LYS A 198 17.45 4.90 16.49
C LYS A 198 17.09 3.74 17.43
N ALA A 199 16.09 3.93 18.30
CA ALA A 199 15.61 2.86 19.17
C ALA A 199 14.97 1.73 18.37
N PHE A 200 14.13 2.06 17.37
CA PHE A 200 13.52 1.11 16.46
C PHE A 200 14.58 0.31 15.70
N ASP A 201 15.56 0.97 15.07
CA ASP A 201 16.61 0.30 14.30
C ASP A 201 17.46 -0.65 15.17
N ARG A 202 17.73 -0.29 16.44
CA ARG A 202 18.42 -1.17 17.39
C ARG A 202 17.62 -2.43 17.72
N LEU A 203 16.31 -2.31 17.89
CA LEU A 203 15.42 -3.44 18.17
C LEU A 203 15.17 -4.30 16.92
N HIS A 204 15.21 -3.69 15.74
CA HIS A 204 14.99 -4.37 14.47
C HIS A 204 16.26 -5.01 13.89
N ALA A 205 17.46 -4.55 14.26
CA ALA A 205 18.74 -5.06 13.74
C ALA A 205 18.87 -6.60 13.82
N PRO A 206 18.48 -7.28 14.92
CA PRO A 206 18.53 -8.74 14.98
C PRO A 206 17.70 -9.44 13.90
N LEU A 207 16.57 -8.86 13.46
CA LEU A 207 15.77 -9.43 12.36
C LEU A 207 16.51 -9.37 11.02
N LEU A 208 17.33 -8.35 10.81
CA LEU A 208 18.10 -8.18 9.58
C LEU A 208 19.22 -9.21 9.47
N ASP A 209 19.97 -9.41 10.57
CA ASP A 209 21.10 -10.35 10.63
C ASP A 209 20.64 -11.80 10.51
N VAL A 210 19.49 -12.11 11.11
CA VAL A 210 18.88 -13.44 11.04
C VAL A 210 18.39 -13.78 9.62
N SER A 211 17.99 -12.77 8.84
CA SER A 211 17.53 -12.95 7.45
C SER A 211 18.66 -13.15 6.43
N THR A 212 19.89 -12.70 6.72
CA THR A 212 21.04 -12.78 5.81
C THR A 212 21.83 -14.08 5.98
N SER A 213 21.75 -14.73 7.14
CA SER A 213 22.23 -16.10 7.34
C SER A 213 21.22 -17.10 6.75
N GLY A 214 21.52 -17.65 5.57
CA GLY A 214 20.67 -18.63 4.88
C GLY A 214 20.37 -19.88 5.72
N PRO A 215 19.31 -20.64 5.38
CA PRO A 215 18.81 -21.74 6.21
C PRO A 215 19.81 -22.90 6.22
N SER A 216 20.57 -23.02 7.31
CA SER A 216 21.40 -24.20 7.56
C SER A 216 20.54 -25.30 8.18
N ARG A 217 20.04 -26.18 7.29
CA ARG A 217 19.39 -27.49 7.52
C ARG A 217 18.89 -27.80 8.94
N GLY A 218 17.56 -27.70 9.12
CA GLY A 218 16.73 -28.77 9.72
C GLY A 218 16.56 -28.81 11.24
N GLN A 219 17.47 -28.25 12.03
CA GLN A 219 17.34 -28.23 13.50
C GLN A 219 17.40 -26.80 14.10
N LEU A 220 17.94 -25.85 13.34
CA LEU A 220 17.98 -24.43 13.72
C LEU A 220 16.66 -23.68 13.48
N ASP A 221 15.79 -24.14 12.57
CA ASP A 221 14.55 -23.44 12.21
C ASP A 221 13.68 -23.17 13.44
N SER A 222 13.61 -24.16 14.32
CA SER A 222 12.77 -24.10 15.51
C SER A 222 13.26 -23.10 16.57
N VAL A 223 14.58 -22.86 16.67
CA VAL A 223 15.20 -21.85 17.57
C VAL A 223 15.17 -20.48 16.91
N HIS A 224 15.35 -20.46 15.59
CA HIS A 224 15.25 -19.27 14.75
C HIS A 224 13.85 -18.63 14.84
N TYR A 225 12.77 -19.41 14.72
CA TYR A 225 11.41 -18.89 14.84
C TYR A 225 11.10 -18.34 16.24
N THR A 226 11.63 -18.97 17.30
CA THR A 226 11.43 -18.44 18.66
C THR A 226 12.12 -17.10 18.83
N THR A 227 13.37 -16.95 18.37
CA THR A 227 14.09 -15.67 18.43
C THR A 227 13.41 -14.59 17.59
N LEU A 228 12.93 -14.92 16.39
CA LEU A 228 12.19 -13.98 15.55
C LEU A 228 10.89 -13.50 16.23
N ASN A 229 10.15 -14.41 16.85
CA ASN A 229 8.94 -14.08 17.60
C ASN A 229 9.24 -13.21 18.83
N ASP A 230 10.33 -13.49 19.57
CA ASP A 230 10.72 -12.69 20.73
C ASP A 230 11.09 -11.24 20.34
N VAL A 231 11.78 -11.07 19.21
CA VAL A 231 12.11 -9.75 18.67
C VAL A 231 10.84 -9.03 18.19
N TYR A 232 9.95 -9.72 17.48
CA TYR A 232 8.65 -9.18 17.08
C TYR A 232 7.83 -8.71 18.29
N GLN A 233 7.70 -9.53 19.33
CA GLN A 233 6.97 -9.17 20.54
C GLN A 233 7.62 -7.99 21.28
N THR A 234 8.95 -7.92 21.30
CA THR A 234 9.68 -6.80 21.91
C THR A 234 9.45 -5.50 21.15
N LEU A 235 9.47 -5.55 19.82
CA LEU A 235 9.16 -4.41 18.96
C LEU A 235 7.70 -3.97 19.11
N ASN A 236 6.77 -4.92 19.14
CA ASN A 236 5.35 -4.64 19.34
C ASN A 236 5.10 -3.99 20.71
N ARG A 237 5.71 -4.51 21.79
CA ARG A 237 5.63 -3.87 23.12
C ARG A 237 6.21 -2.46 23.13
N PHE A 238 7.32 -2.23 22.44
CA PHE A 238 7.92 -0.91 22.30
C PHE A 238 6.97 0.08 21.60
N LEU A 239 6.38 -0.32 20.46
CA LEU A 239 5.44 0.53 19.72
C LEU A 239 4.14 0.77 20.50
N MET A 240 3.59 -0.27 21.14
CA MET A 240 2.41 -0.14 22.01
C MET A 240 2.66 0.87 23.13
N ARG A 241 3.80 0.80 23.81
CA ARG A 241 4.19 1.77 24.86
C ARG A 241 4.36 3.19 24.33
N PHE A 242 4.88 3.35 23.12
CA PHE A 242 5.02 4.66 22.49
C PHE A 242 3.64 5.28 22.20
N ILE A 243 2.71 4.49 21.64
CA ILE A 243 1.35 4.97 21.31
C ILE A 243 0.48 5.18 22.56
N SER A 244 0.57 4.30 23.56
CA SER A 244 -0.26 4.36 24.77
C SER A 244 0.10 5.50 25.72
N ARG A 245 1.21 6.22 25.47
CA ARG A 245 1.71 7.33 26.30
C ARG A 245 1.97 6.95 27.76
N ASP A 246 2.18 5.67 28.04
CA ASP A 246 2.23 5.12 29.41
C ASP A 246 3.51 5.51 30.19
N ASN A 247 4.48 6.16 29.54
CA ASN A 247 5.70 6.63 30.21
C ASN A 247 5.87 8.15 30.10
N ASN A 248 5.81 8.84 31.25
CA ASN A 248 5.99 10.29 31.35
C ASN A 248 7.42 10.75 30.97
N GLU A 249 8.41 9.87 31.05
CA GLU A 249 9.83 10.15 30.69
C GLU A 249 10.21 9.65 29.29
N GLY A 250 9.26 9.03 28.58
CA GLY A 250 9.47 8.49 27.24
C GLY A 250 9.40 9.54 26.12
N LEU A 251 9.65 9.08 24.89
CA LEU A 251 9.44 9.86 23.68
C LEU A 251 7.96 10.23 23.56
N ARG A 252 7.66 11.53 23.52
CA ARG A 252 6.29 12.05 23.44
C ARG A 252 5.90 12.29 22.00
N PHE A 253 4.59 12.26 21.74
CA PHE A 253 4.04 12.73 20.49
C PHE A 253 2.79 13.58 20.71
N LYS A 254 2.60 14.56 19.84
CA LYS A 254 1.44 15.44 19.80
C LYS A 254 0.59 15.14 18.58
N ILE A 255 -0.73 15.19 18.75
CA ILE A 255 -1.66 15.09 17.63
C ILE A 255 -1.97 16.51 17.15
N VAL A 256 -1.72 16.77 15.87
CA VAL A 256 -1.78 18.10 15.26
C VAL A 256 -2.64 18.03 13.99
N ARG A 257 -3.20 19.16 13.58
CA ARG A 257 -3.84 19.32 12.26
C ARG A 257 -2.89 20.11 11.39
N LYS A 258 -2.71 19.69 10.14
CA LYS A 258 -1.91 20.46 9.18
C LYS A 258 -2.53 21.84 8.96
N ARG A 259 -1.66 22.83 8.80
CA ARG A 259 -2.05 24.19 8.40
C ARG A 259 -2.25 24.23 6.88
N ALA A 260 -3.06 25.16 6.40
CA ALA A 260 -3.33 25.28 4.96
C ALA A 260 -2.06 25.42 4.08
N LEU A 261 -1.01 26.08 4.59
CA LEU A 261 0.27 26.20 3.88
C LEU A 261 1.09 24.90 3.91
N GLU A 262 1.00 24.13 4.99
CA GLU A 262 1.65 22.80 5.08
C GLU A 262 0.98 21.81 4.13
N ASP A 263 -0.35 21.89 4.00
CA ASP A 263 -1.11 21.09 3.03
C ASP A 263 -0.80 21.49 1.58
N LEU A 264 -0.65 22.79 1.30
CA LEU A 264 -0.35 23.27 -0.05
C LEU A 264 1.06 22.88 -0.52
N LEU A 265 2.04 22.95 0.39
CA LEU A 265 3.45 22.69 0.08
C LEU A 265 3.85 21.23 0.30
N ASP A 266 2.94 20.40 0.81
CA ASP A 266 3.18 19.03 1.27
C ASP A 266 4.45 18.91 2.14
N GLY A 267 4.61 19.87 3.06
CA GLY A 267 5.73 19.95 3.99
C GLY A 267 5.28 19.83 5.44
N GLU A 268 6.20 19.42 6.31
CA GLU A 268 6.08 19.59 7.76
C GLU A 268 6.97 20.75 8.20
N PHE A 269 6.41 21.79 8.82
CA PHE A 269 7.18 22.96 9.28
C PHE A 269 7.54 22.93 10.77
N ASP A 270 6.90 22.05 11.53
CA ASP A 270 7.13 21.91 12.96
C ASP A 270 8.37 21.01 13.22
N ASP A 271 9.17 21.39 14.22
CA ASP A 271 10.37 20.64 14.60
C ASP A 271 10.00 19.34 15.33
N THR A 272 10.58 18.22 14.90
CA THR A 272 10.38 16.88 15.46
C THR A 272 11.57 16.38 16.28
N THR A 273 12.54 17.26 16.60
CA THR A 273 13.74 16.87 17.37
C THR A 273 13.42 16.26 18.74
N LEU A 274 12.45 16.84 19.46
CA LEU A 274 12.09 16.45 20.83
C LEU A 274 10.79 15.64 20.92
N GLU A 275 9.80 15.98 20.10
CA GLU A 275 8.47 15.35 20.12
C GLU A 275 8.08 14.86 18.72
N GLY A 276 7.41 13.71 18.66
CA GLY A 276 6.76 13.26 17.44
C GLY A 276 5.48 14.02 17.15
N LEU A 277 5.12 14.10 15.87
CA LEU A 277 3.91 14.76 15.40
C LEU A 277 3.05 13.77 14.65
N PHE A 278 1.78 13.68 15.04
CA PHE A 278 0.77 12.85 14.39
C PHE A 278 -0.26 13.79 13.78
N TYR A 279 -0.18 13.97 12.47
CA TYR A 279 -1.12 14.76 11.70
C TYR A 279 -2.37 13.94 11.41
N ILE A 280 -3.53 14.48 11.79
CA ILE A 280 -4.82 13.86 11.49
C ILE A 280 -5.04 13.87 9.97
N ASP A 281 -5.30 12.70 9.39
CA ASP A 281 -5.52 12.53 7.96
C ASP A 281 -7.02 12.29 7.63
N ASN A 282 -7.39 12.40 6.35
CA ASN A 282 -8.72 12.14 5.79
C ASN A 282 -8.94 10.66 5.37
N GLY A 283 -8.04 9.74 5.75
CA GLY A 283 -8.15 8.31 5.48
C GLY A 283 -7.34 7.79 4.28
N ASN A 284 -6.68 8.66 3.52
CA ASN A 284 -6.12 8.30 2.22
C ASN A 284 -4.60 8.54 2.10
N SER A 285 -3.95 9.23 3.05
CA SER A 285 -2.55 9.64 2.91
C SER A 285 -1.57 8.46 2.89
N PHE A 286 -1.88 7.36 3.59
CA PHE A 286 -1.02 6.17 3.52
C PHE A 286 -1.03 5.52 2.13
N GLY A 287 -1.96 5.92 1.24
CA GLY A 287 -1.94 5.57 -0.18
C GLY A 287 -0.66 6.00 -0.90
N ASP A 288 0.06 7.00 -0.38
CA ASP A 288 1.30 7.52 -0.96
C ASP A 288 2.43 6.46 -1.05
N VAL A 289 2.37 5.39 -0.24
CA VAL A 289 3.34 4.25 -0.35
C VAL A 289 2.86 3.14 -1.30
N LEU A 290 1.65 3.26 -1.84
CA LEU A 290 0.99 2.32 -2.73
C LEU A 290 0.91 2.91 -4.15
N PHE A 291 0.51 2.10 -5.13
CA PHE A 291 0.19 2.61 -6.45
C PHE A 291 -1.01 3.56 -6.42
N TYR A 292 -1.96 3.32 -5.53
CA TYR A 292 -3.17 4.12 -5.39
C TYR A 292 -2.90 5.61 -5.19
N GLY A 293 -1.93 6.01 -4.35
CA GLY A 293 -1.57 7.41 -4.14
C GLY A 293 -0.73 8.01 -5.27
N ASN A 294 0.04 7.16 -5.97
CA ASN A 294 0.94 7.59 -7.05
C ASN A 294 0.34 7.41 -8.46
N GLU A 295 -1.00 7.29 -8.57
CA GLU A 295 -1.67 6.99 -9.83
C GLU A 295 -1.33 7.99 -10.94
N ILE A 296 -1.27 9.29 -10.62
CA ILE A 296 -0.94 10.33 -11.61
C ILE A 296 0.47 10.13 -12.17
N GLN A 297 1.43 9.79 -11.31
CA GLN A 297 2.81 9.53 -11.73
C GLN A 297 2.89 8.29 -12.62
N LEU A 298 2.18 7.21 -12.25
CA LEU A 298 2.10 5.99 -13.05
C LEU A 298 1.40 6.23 -14.40
N PHE A 299 0.35 7.05 -14.42
CA PHE A 299 -0.36 7.42 -15.64
C PHE A 299 0.53 8.24 -16.59
N ILE A 300 1.25 9.24 -16.06
CA ILE A 300 2.22 10.03 -16.84
C ILE A 300 3.35 9.13 -17.35
N PHE A 301 3.87 8.24 -16.51
CA PHE A 301 4.90 7.29 -16.91
C PHE A 301 4.45 6.42 -18.09
N ASP A 302 3.26 5.81 -18.00
CA ASP A 302 2.70 4.99 -19.08
C ASP A 302 2.53 5.83 -20.36
N ALA A 303 2.07 7.09 -20.24
CA ALA A 303 1.83 7.96 -21.39
C ALA A 303 3.13 8.34 -22.10
N LEU A 304 4.14 8.71 -21.33
CA LEU A 304 5.48 9.00 -21.84
C LEU A 304 6.12 7.76 -22.46
N LEU A 305 5.93 6.59 -21.86
CA LEU A 305 6.41 5.32 -22.42
C LEU A 305 5.74 5.03 -23.77
N PHE A 306 4.41 5.17 -23.86
CA PHE A 306 3.67 4.96 -25.10
C PHE A 306 4.18 5.90 -26.20
N CYS A 307 4.33 7.20 -25.91
CA CYS A 307 4.87 8.17 -26.86
C CYS A 307 6.32 7.89 -27.26
N LEU A 308 7.15 7.41 -26.33
CA LEU A 308 8.53 7.03 -26.62
C LEU A 308 8.58 5.86 -27.61
N VAL A 309 7.73 4.84 -27.43
CA VAL A 309 7.68 3.69 -28.34
C VAL A 309 7.10 4.11 -29.70
N ASP A 310 6.07 4.97 -29.75
CA ASP A 310 5.51 5.49 -31.02
C ASP A 310 6.56 6.30 -31.80
N LEU A 311 7.37 7.10 -31.11
CA LEU A 311 8.46 7.86 -31.73
C LEU A 311 9.52 6.95 -32.38
N LEU A 312 9.76 5.77 -31.82
CA LEU A 312 10.75 4.81 -32.31
C LEU A 312 10.19 3.85 -33.37
N SER A 313 8.92 3.45 -33.24
CA SER A 313 8.32 2.36 -34.00
C SER A 313 7.33 2.80 -35.07
N GLN A 314 6.67 3.93 -34.85
CA GLN A 314 5.52 4.44 -35.64
C GLN A 314 4.40 3.41 -35.81
N ASN A 315 4.30 2.45 -34.88
CA ASN A 315 3.34 1.36 -34.92
C ASN A 315 2.54 1.29 -33.62
N LEU A 316 1.31 1.78 -33.67
CA LEU A 316 0.40 1.86 -32.53
C LEU A 316 0.14 0.51 -31.84
N ILE A 317 0.19 -0.59 -32.59
CA ILE A 317 0.02 -1.94 -32.03
C ILE A 317 1.24 -2.33 -31.20
N LEU A 318 2.44 -2.02 -31.69
CA LEU A 318 3.68 -2.24 -30.93
C LEU A 318 3.70 -1.35 -29.68
N ASP A 319 3.30 -0.09 -29.81
CA ASP A 319 3.28 0.88 -28.70
C ASP A 319 2.36 0.40 -27.58
N LEU A 320 1.16 -0.08 -27.94
CA LEU A 320 0.22 -0.70 -27.01
C LEU A 320 0.82 -1.94 -26.34
N ALA A 321 1.38 -2.86 -27.13
CA ALA A 321 1.93 -4.11 -26.60
C ALA A 321 3.07 -3.86 -25.62
N VAL A 322 4.03 -3.01 -25.98
CA VAL A 322 5.19 -2.68 -25.13
C VAL A 322 4.74 -1.97 -23.86
N THR A 323 3.85 -0.97 -23.96
CA THR A 323 3.36 -0.22 -22.79
C THR A 323 2.65 -1.14 -21.80
N LEU A 324 1.80 -2.05 -22.27
CA LEU A 324 1.10 -3.01 -21.40
C LEU A 324 2.05 -4.04 -20.78
N ILE A 325 3.03 -4.54 -21.54
CA ILE A 325 4.02 -5.50 -21.03
C ILE A 325 4.87 -4.84 -19.93
N VAL A 326 5.41 -3.65 -20.18
CA VAL A 326 6.23 -2.92 -19.20
C VAL A 326 5.41 -2.57 -17.95
N GLY A 327 4.19 -2.07 -18.12
CA GLY A 327 3.29 -1.78 -16.99
C GLY A 327 2.96 -3.03 -16.16
N LYS A 328 2.78 -4.19 -16.81
CA LYS A 328 2.56 -5.46 -16.12
C LYS A 328 3.81 -5.93 -15.38
N LEU A 329 5.00 -5.80 -15.97
CA LEU A 329 6.27 -6.14 -15.33
C LEU A 329 6.52 -5.28 -14.08
N ILE A 330 6.27 -3.97 -14.16
CA ILE A 330 6.40 -3.06 -13.00
C ILE A 330 5.45 -3.48 -11.88
N SER A 331 4.20 -3.82 -12.22
CA SER A 331 3.22 -4.30 -11.24
C SER A 331 3.66 -5.61 -10.57
N ILE A 332 4.18 -6.57 -11.34
CA ILE A 332 4.68 -7.84 -10.80
C ILE A 332 5.88 -7.59 -9.88
N LEU A 333 6.85 -6.78 -10.31
CA LEU A 333 8.03 -6.43 -9.50
C LEU A 333 7.62 -5.74 -8.19
N ARG A 334 6.71 -4.76 -8.26
CA ARG A 334 6.22 -4.05 -7.06
C ARG A 334 5.51 -5.01 -6.10
N GLY A 335 4.70 -5.92 -6.62
CA GLY A 335 3.98 -6.92 -5.83
C GLY A 335 4.92 -7.91 -5.15
N ASP A 336 5.92 -8.45 -5.88
CA ASP A 336 6.91 -9.38 -5.31
C ASP A 336 7.80 -8.71 -4.25
N LEU A 337 8.35 -7.52 -4.54
CA LEU A 337 9.13 -6.74 -3.56
C LEU A 337 8.28 -6.36 -2.34
N GLY A 338 7.02 -6.02 -2.58
CA GLY A 338 6.02 -5.73 -1.59
C GLY A 338 5.76 -6.88 -0.63
N ARG A 339 5.43 -8.05 -1.19
CA ARG A 339 5.21 -9.31 -0.47
C ARG A 339 6.42 -9.66 0.39
N ARG A 340 7.63 -9.64 -0.19
CA ARG A 340 8.88 -9.94 0.55
C ARG A 340 9.12 -8.97 1.71
N ASN A 341 8.83 -7.69 1.51
CA ASN A 341 8.95 -6.68 2.56
C ASN A 341 7.96 -6.94 3.71
N VAL A 342 6.72 -7.33 3.41
CA VAL A 342 5.71 -7.71 4.42
C VAL A 342 6.14 -8.96 5.19
N VAL A 343 6.52 -10.04 4.50
CA VAL A 343 7.02 -11.28 5.12
C VAL A 343 8.14 -10.98 6.12
N LYS A 344 9.13 -10.19 5.69
CA LYS A 344 10.30 -9.88 6.51
C LYS A 344 9.97 -8.99 7.71
N LYS A 345 9.15 -7.95 7.53
CA LYS A 345 8.89 -6.96 8.59
C LYS A 345 7.77 -7.36 9.54
N ALA A 346 6.76 -8.08 9.05
CA ALA A 346 5.65 -8.58 9.87
C ALA A 346 5.96 -9.96 10.48
N VAL A 347 7.08 -10.59 10.11
CA VAL A 347 7.48 -11.93 10.60
C VAL A 347 6.38 -12.97 10.32
N ILE A 348 5.71 -12.82 9.17
CA ILE A 348 4.66 -13.74 8.71
C ILE A 348 5.28 -14.71 7.72
N HIS A 349 5.00 -16.00 7.86
CA HIS A 349 5.48 -16.99 6.89
C HIS A 349 4.83 -16.76 5.52
N GLU A 350 5.63 -16.78 4.46
CA GLU A 350 5.22 -16.50 3.08
C GLU A 350 4.02 -17.33 2.56
N ARG A 351 3.76 -18.52 3.13
CA ARG A 351 2.63 -19.39 2.76
C ARG A 351 1.27 -18.82 3.16
N PHE A 352 1.24 -17.90 4.12
CA PHE A 352 0.02 -17.25 4.57
C PHE A 352 -0.30 -15.98 3.78
N LEU A 353 0.63 -15.53 2.93
CA LEU A 353 0.39 -14.41 2.02
C LEU A 353 -0.16 -14.91 0.69
N LEU A 354 -1.32 -14.37 0.31
CA LEU A 354 -2.00 -14.61 -0.96
C LEU A 354 -1.45 -13.71 -2.08
#